data_AF-A0A3S5B901-F1
#
_entry.id   AF-A0A3S5B901-F1
#
_cell.length_a   1.000
_cell.length_b   1.000
_cell.length_c   1.000
_cell.angle_alpha   90.00
_cell.angle_beta   90.00
_cell.angle_gamma   90.00
#
_symmetry.space_group_name_H-M   'P 1'
#
loop_
_entity.id
_entity.type
_entity.pdbx_description
1 polymer ?
#
loop_
_entity_poly.entity_id
_entity_poly.type
_entity_poly.pdbx_seq_one_letter_code
_entity_poly.pdbx_strand_id
1 'polypeptide(L)'
;MDSDCSQFLRGQAIDQAFYECDAHLFRLGNRPLPRGLVLASGSDWYLLPRDFLLYAVFGRDGLVDRLRDFYRYSVLPVESFYHVLAMNSHFCQRLVNSNLHLVNWRRPQGCWCKEALPVDWCGCSPAVFTGPHDLARLLRLHSSSPYYANTMDLNSSSALSHTSNLNNLFFFARKFDSTVDLALLNLAIVRLMKDDRLNDENWSLYLEPVYLDFWDRSGDIGLRTALLALALTGLDHSTRNLPSSHCLTTAAQAGRSILLHFV
;
A
#
# COMPACT_ATOMS: atom_id res chain seq x y z
N MET A 1 17.19 -17.87 -14.56
CA MET A 1 16.68 -16.55 -14.14
C MET A 1 17.57 -15.52 -14.81
N ASP A 2 16.98 -14.56 -15.51
CA ASP A 2 17.74 -13.47 -16.15
C ASP A 2 18.58 -12.72 -15.08
N SER A 3 19.79 -12.26 -15.44
CA SER A 3 20.73 -11.65 -14.47
C SER A 3 20.12 -10.45 -13.76
N ASP A 4 19.34 -9.67 -14.48
CA ASP A 4 18.72 -8.44 -14.02
C ASP A 4 17.57 -8.72 -13.04
N CYS A 5 16.74 -9.73 -13.35
CA CYS A 5 15.67 -10.18 -12.46
C CYS A 5 16.23 -10.71 -11.13
N SER A 6 17.32 -11.49 -11.20
CA SER A 6 17.99 -11.99 -10.01
C SER A 6 18.59 -10.87 -9.16
N GLN A 7 19.18 -9.85 -9.79
CA GLN A 7 19.69 -8.67 -9.09
C GLN A 7 18.58 -7.85 -8.43
N PHE A 8 17.47 -7.63 -9.14
CA PHE A 8 16.30 -6.92 -8.62
C PHE A 8 15.74 -7.62 -7.37
N LEU A 9 15.52 -8.92 -7.42
CA LEU A 9 14.99 -9.68 -6.29
C LEU A 9 15.94 -9.69 -5.09
N ARG A 10 17.25 -9.76 -5.30
CA ARG A 10 18.25 -9.59 -4.22
C ARG A 10 18.19 -8.20 -3.61
N GLY A 11 17.97 -7.16 -4.42
CA GLY A 11 17.76 -5.80 -3.93
C GLY A 11 16.53 -5.66 -3.02
N GLN A 12 15.56 -6.55 -3.17
CA GLN A 12 14.35 -6.63 -2.33
C GLN A 12 14.50 -7.57 -1.13
N ALA A 13 15.71 -8.06 -0.85
CA ALA A 13 16.03 -8.93 0.28
C ALA A 13 15.21 -10.21 0.36
N ILE A 14 14.71 -10.73 -0.78
CA ILE A 14 13.86 -11.92 -0.77
C ILE A 14 14.61 -13.16 -0.24
N ASP A 15 15.93 -13.18 -0.37
CA ASP A 15 16.86 -14.18 0.15
C ASP A 15 17.32 -13.93 1.59
N GLN A 16 16.77 -12.92 2.27
CA GLN A 16 17.02 -12.62 3.68
C GLN A 16 15.78 -12.92 4.52
N ALA A 17 15.99 -13.43 5.74
CA ALA A 17 14.96 -13.58 6.75
C ALA A 17 14.94 -12.36 7.68
N PHE A 18 13.74 -11.90 8.01
CA PHE A 18 13.49 -10.81 8.93
C PHE A 18 12.52 -11.22 10.05
N TYR A 19 12.58 -10.55 11.18
CA TYR A 19 11.64 -10.72 12.28
C TYR A 19 11.26 -9.37 12.90
N GLU A 20 9.96 -9.13 13.04
CA GLU A 20 9.43 -7.89 13.63
C GLU A 20 9.25 -8.08 15.14
N CYS A 21 9.92 -7.26 15.93
CA CYS A 21 9.82 -7.23 17.39
C CYS A 21 10.14 -5.81 17.89
N ASP A 22 9.52 -5.35 18.98
CA ASP A 22 9.80 -4.05 19.60
C ASP A 22 9.81 -2.86 18.61
N ALA A 23 8.84 -2.85 17.68
CA ALA A 23 8.73 -1.86 16.60
C ALA A 23 9.97 -1.75 15.69
N HIS A 24 10.77 -2.81 15.61
CA HIS A 24 11.94 -2.93 14.73
C HIS A 24 11.90 -4.23 13.92
N LEU A 25 12.35 -4.17 12.67
CA LEU A 25 12.44 -5.32 11.77
C LEU A 25 13.89 -5.78 11.65
N PHE A 26 14.25 -6.80 12.43
CA PHE A 26 15.61 -7.33 12.53
C PHE A 26 15.94 -8.24 11.36
N ARG A 27 17.13 -8.10 10.77
CA ARG A 27 17.63 -9.03 9.75
C ARG A 27 18.31 -10.22 10.43
N LEU A 28 17.71 -11.40 10.31
CA LEU A 28 18.20 -12.64 10.91
C LEU A 28 19.32 -13.30 10.08
N GLY A 29 19.37 -13.05 8.78
CA GLY A 29 20.40 -13.55 7.87
C GLY A 29 19.83 -14.21 6.60
N ASN A 30 20.67 -14.93 5.87
CA ASN A 30 20.30 -15.57 4.61
C ASN A 30 19.26 -16.69 4.81
N ARG A 31 18.35 -16.86 3.86
CA ARG A 31 17.41 -17.99 3.77
C ARG A 31 17.33 -18.54 2.34
N PRO A 32 17.02 -19.83 2.16
CA PRO A 32 16.81 -20.39 0.83
C PRO A 32 15.52 -19.87 0.19
N LEU A 33 15.56 -19.64 -1.12
CA LEU A 33 14.36 -19.28 -1.90
C LEU A 33 13.47 -20.51 -2.13
N PRO A 34 12.13 -20.34 -2.17
CA PRO A 34 11.22 -21.43 -2.43
C PRO A 34 11.41 -21.93 -3.87
N ARG A 35 11.53 -23.25 -4.02
CA ARG A 35 11.76 -23.90 -5.31
C ARG A 35 10.45 -24.14 -6.05
N GLY A 36 10.51 -24.13 -7.39
CA GLY A 36 9.37 -24.43 -8.24
C GLY A 36 8.31 -23.32 -8.31
N LEU A 37 8.61 -22.13 -7.80
CA LEU A 37 7.76 -20.95 -7.91
C LEU A 37 8.37 -19.91 -8.83
N VAL A 38 7.52 -19.21 -9.58
CA VAL A 38 7.88 -17.97 -10.27
C VAL A 38 7.90 -16.86 -9.23
N LEU A 39 9.08 -16.31 -8.95
CA LEU A 39 9.26 -15.20 -8.03
C LEU A 39 9.09 -13.86 -8.76
N ALA A 40 8.38 -12.93 -8.12
CA ALA A 40 8.11 -11.60 -8.63
C ALA A 40 8.02 -10.61 -7.47
N SER A 41 8.39 -9.35 -7.74
CA SER A 41 8.25 -8.23 -6.82
C SER A 41 7.92 -6.98 -7.62
N GLY A 42 7.30 -6.00 -6.97
CA GLY A 42 6.84 -4.77 -7.62
C GLY A 42 6.24 -3.81 -6.61
N SER A 43 5.23 -3.05 -7.03
CA SER A 43 4.52 -2.16 -6.12
C SER A 43 3.64 -2.94 -5.14
N ASP A 44 3.53 -2.40 -3.93
CA ASP A 44 2.54 -2.71 -2.90
C ASP A 44 1.17 -2.02 -3.12
N TRP A 45 1.03 -1.20 -4.18
CA TRP A 45 -0.25 -0.66 -4.64
C TRP A 45 -0.78 -1.52 -5.77
N TYR A 46 -2.00 -2.01 -5.63
CA TYR A 46 -2.64 -2.93 -6.58
C TYR A 46 -4.16 -2.80 -6.53
N LEU A 47 -4.81 -3.29 -7.60
CA LEU A 47 -6.25 -3.54 -7.63
C LEU A 47 -6.46 -5.05 -7.60
N LEU A 48 -6.99 -5.59 -6.50
CA LEU A 48 -7.20 -7.02 -6.32
C LEU A 48 -8.70 -7.34 -6.38
N PRO A 49 -9.13 -8.22 -7.30
CA PRO A 49 -10.53 -8.61 -7.36
C PRO A 49 -10.91 -9.46 -6.13
N ARG A 50 -12.19 -9.41 -5.76
CA ARG A 50 -12.70 -10.03 -4.53
C ARG A 50 -12.40 -11.53 -4.45
N ASP A 51 -12.52 -12.25 -5.57
CA ASP A 51 -12.26 -13.69 -5.63
C ASP A 51 -10.79 -14.02 -5.32
N PHE A 52 -9.84 -13.27 -5.88
CA PHE A 52 -8.42 -13.40 -5.54
C PHE A 52 -8.14 -13.08 -4.07
N LEU A 53 -8.76 -12.04 -3.51
CA LEU A 53 -8.62 -11.71 -2.09
C LEU A 53 -9.17 -12.82 -1.18
N LEU A 54 -10.34 -13.38 -1.51
CA LEU A 54 -10.91 -14.51 -0.76
C LEU A 54 -9.98 -15.73 -0.82
N TYR A 55 -9.36 -15.98 -1.97
CA TYR A 55 -8.35 -17.03 -2.11
C TYR A 55 -7.11 -16.75 -1.25
N ALA A 56 -6.57 -15.52 -1.30
CA ALA A 56 -5.40 -15.14 -0.51
C ALA A 56 -5.63 -15.20 1.01
N VAL A 57 -6.86 -14.96 1.48
CA VAL A 57 -7.22 -14.92 2.92
C VAL A 57 -7.74 -16.26 3.43
N PHE A 58 -8.57 -16.96 2.66
CA PHE A 58 -9.26 -18.17 3.12
C PHE A 58 -8.81 -19.45 2.41
N GLY A 59 -7.95 -19.34 1.39
CA GLY A 59 -7.32 -20.50 0.75
C GLY A 59 -6.55 -21.33 1.78
N ARG A 60 -6.65 -22.66 1.64
CA ARG A 60 -6.03 -23.69 2.49
C ARG A 60 -5.26 -24.72 1.67
N ASP A 61 -4.73 -24.30 0.52
CA ASP A 61 -3.86 -25.15 -0.28
C ASP A 61 -2.40 -24.92 0.10
N GLY A 62 -1.55 -25.86 -0.30
CA GLY A 62 -0.13 -25.82 0.06
C GLY A 62 0.62 -24.61 -0.53
N LEU A 63 0.14 -23.98 -1.61
CA LEU A 63 0.78 -22.77 -2.12
C LEU A 63 0.54 -21.61 -1.16
N VAL A 64 -0.72 -21.35 -0.82
CA VAL A 64 -1.11 -20.24 0.05
C VAL A 64 -0.43 -20.35 1.42
N ASP A 65 -0.47 -21.53 2.05
CA ASP A 65 0.08 -21.71 3.38
C ASP A 65 1.61 -21.55 3.40
N ARG A 66 2.32 -22.14 2.43
CA ARG A 66 3.78 -21.97 2.33
C ARG A 66 4.19 -20.53 2.03
N LEU A 67 3.42 -19.80 1.23
CA LEU A 67 3.70 -18.38 0.97
C LEU A 67 3.45 -17.53 2.23
N ARG A 68 2.39 -17.79 3.00
CA ARG A 68 2.16 -17.10 4.28
C ARG A 68 3.34 -17.32 5.24
N ASP A 69 3.79 -18.56 5.38
CA ASP A 69 4.94 -18.89 6.23
C ASP A 69 6.23 -18.23 5.75
N PHE A 70 6.48 -18.22 4.43
CA PHE A 70 7.66 -17.56 3.86
C PHE A 70 7.62 -16.04 4.06
N TYR A 71 6.50 -15.39 3.77
CA TYR A 71 6.38 -13.93 3.86
C TYR A 71 6.20 -13.40 5.27
N ARG A 72 5.89 -14.26 6.25
CA ARG A 72 5.92 -13.92 7.69
C ARG A 72 7.28 -13.39 8.16
N TYR A 73 8.36 -13.85 7.53
CA TYR A 73 9.73 -13.48 7.86
C TYR A 73 10.40 -12.70 6.73
N SER A 74 9.65 -11.85 6.02
CA SER A 74 10.13 -11.02 4.91
C SER A 74 10.02 -9.54 5.23
N VAL A 75 10.97 -8.75 4.73
CA VAL A 75 10.81 -7.29 4.61
C VAL A 75 9.89 -6.95 3.44
N LEU A 76 9.12 -5.85 3.56
CA LEU A 76 8.18 -5.37 2.53
C LEU A 76 7.33 -6.49 1.91
N PRO A 77 6.69 -7.38 2.71
CA PRO A 77 6.12 -8.62 2.20
C PRO A 77 5.06 -8.41 1.13
N VAL A 78 4.30 -7.32 1.21
CA VAL A 78 3.23 -6.98 0.26
C VAL A 78 3.73 -6.48 -1.10
N GLU A 79 5.00 -6.09 -1.24
CA GLU A 79 5.61 -5.77 -2.53
C GLU A 79 5.82 -7.01 -3.40
N SER A 80 5.68 -8.23 -2.84
CA SER A 80 6.00 -9.47 -3.54
C SER A 80 4.97 -10.59 -3.33
N PHE A 81 4.37 -10.74 -2.14
CA PHE A 81 3.43 -11.82 -1.81
C PHE A 81 2.32 -12.01 -2.85
N TYR A 82 1.59 -10.94 -3.19
CA TYR A 82 0.46 -11.03 -4.11
C TYR A 82 0.90 -11.30 -5.55
N HIS A 83 2.07 -10.80 -5.96
CA HIS A 83 2.65 -11.08 -7.27
C HIS A 83 2.95 -12.57 -7.43
N VAL A 84 3.65 -13.15 -6.45
CA VAL A 84 3.99 -14.58 -6.44
C VAL A 84 2.74 -15.43 -6.34
N LEU A 85 1.79 -15.09 -5.45
CA LEU A 85 0.55 -15.86 -5.32
C LEU A 85 -0.27 -15.86 -6.61
N ALA A 86 -0.43 -14.71 -7.27
CA ALA A 86 -1.19 -14.60 -8.51
C ALA A 86 -0.51 -15.38 -9.65
N MET A 87 0.81 -15.25 -9.82
CA MET A 87 1.55 -15.92 -10.89
C MET A 87 1.58 -17.44 -10.76
N ASN A 88 1.51 -17.97 -9.53
CA ASN A 88 1.63 -19.41 -9.26
C ASN A 88 0.29 -20.09 -8.93
N SER A 89 -0.83 -19.38 -9.02
CA SER A 89 -2.16 -19.93 -8.78
C SER A 89 -2.99 -19.97 -10.07
N HIS A 90 -4.23 -20.45 -9.96
CA HIS A 90 -5.20 -20.47 -11.07
C HIS A 90 -5.60 -19.06 -11.58
N PHE A 91 -5.11 -17.99 -10.94
CA PHE A 91 -5.27 -16.60 -11.38
C PHE A 91 -4.21 -16.13 -12.38
N CYS A 92 -3.22 -16.96 -12.73
CA CYS A 92 -2.07 -16.55 -13.55
C CYS A 92 -2.43 -15.93 -14.91
N GLN A 93 -3.55 -16.32 -15.50
CA GLN A 93 -4.05 -15.79 -16.78
C GLN A 93 -4.82 -14.46 -16.65
N ARG A 94 -5.04 -13.97 -15.43
CA ARG A 94 -5.78 -12.74 -15.14
C ARG A 94 -4.87 -11.58 -14.69
N LEU A 95 -3.55 -11.78 -14.71
CA LEU A 95 -2.62 -10.70 -14.37
C LEU A 95 -2.59 -9.64 -15.46
N VAL A 96 -2.68 -8.39 -15.01
CA VAL A 96 -2.43 -7.21 -15.82
C VAL A 96 -1.20 -6.51 -15.22
N ASN A 97 -0.15 -6.32 -16.02
CA ASN A 97 1.09 -5.69 -15.57
C ASN A 97 0.97 -4.16 -15.51
N SER A 98 -0.02 -3.68 -14.77
CA SER A 98 -0.23 -2.27 -14.45
C SER A 98 -1.08 -2.19 -13.18
N ASN A 99 -0.65 -1.38 -12.21
CA ASN A 99 -1.42 -1.11 -11.00
C ASN A 99 -2.24 0.18 -11.09
N LEU A 100 -2.26 0.82 -12.27
CA LEU A 100 -3.01 2.05 -12.55
C LEU A 100 -2.67 3.21 -11.60
N HIS A 101 -1.48 3.18 -11.01
CA HIS A 101 -1.08 4.08 -9.95
C HIS A 101 0.28 4.73 -10.26
N LEU A 102 0.27 6.05 -10.33
CA LEU A 102 1.43 6.85 -10.68
C LEU A 102 2.27 7.17 -9.43
N VAL A 103 3.55 6.81 -9.48
CA VAL A 103 4.48 7.07 -8.39
C VAL A 103 5.59 8.02 -8.84
N ASN A 104 5.85 9.07 -8.06
CA ASN A 104 6.93 10.03 -8.35
C ASN A 104 8.30 9.51 -7.88
N TRP A 105 8.81 8.47 -8.53
CA TRP A 105 10.14 7.95 -8.19
C TRP A 105 11.25 8.92 -8.60
N ARG A 106 11.94 9.49 -7.61
CA ARG A 106 13.19 10.25 -7.78
C ARG A 106 14.31 9.58 -7.00
N ARG A 107 14.84 8.47 -7.53
CA ARG A 107 15.76 7.57 -6.81
C ARG A 107 16.93 8.28 -6.10
N PRO A 108 17.64 9.25 -6.72
CA PRO A 108 18.73 9.96 -6.03
C PRO A 108 18.28 10.75 -4.79
N GLN A 109 17.00 11.16 -4.72
CA GLN A 109 16.43 11.94 -3.62
C GLN A 109 15.61 11.09 -2.64
N GLY A 110 15.23 9.86 -3.02
CA GLY A 110 14.29 9.04 -2.27
C GLY A 110 14.90 7.79 -1.62
N CYS A 111 16.10 7.39 -2.04
CA CYS A 111 16.78 6.20 -1.54
C CYS A 111 17.87 6.59 -0.53
N TRP A 112 17.69 6.23 0.74
CA TRP A 112 18.63 6.56 1.81
C TRP A 112 18.70 5.43 2.84
N CYS A 113 19.90 5.15 3.33
CA CYS A 113 20.14 4.25 4.46
C CYS A 113 20.35 5.12 5.71
N LYS A 114 19.31 5.38 6.50
CA LYS A 114 19.48 6.07 7.78
C LYS A 114 19.87 5.05 8.85
N GLU A 115 20.79 5.41 9.74
CA GLU A 115 21.21 4.53 10.85
C GLU A 115 20.08 4.24 11.86
N ALA A 116 19.03 5.07 11.88
CA ALA A 116 17.87 4.94 12.77
C ALA A 116 16.59 4.46 12.06
N LEU A 117 16.71 3.71 10.97
CA LEU A 117 15.53 3.06 10.38
C LEU A 117 15.02 1.97 11.34
N PRO A 118 13.70 1.77 11.48
CA PRO A 118 13.12 0.67 12.24
C PRO A 118 13.27 -0.68 11.52
N VAL A 119 14.30 -0.84 10.69
CA VAL A 119 14.54 -2.02 9.85
C VAL A 119 16.02 -2.12 9.50
N ASP A 120 16.57 -3.32 9.57
CA ASP A 120 17.94 -3.65 9.18
C ASP A 120 18.10 -3.79 7.65
N TRP A 121 17.55 -2.83 6.90
CA TRP A 121 17.60 -2.78 5.44
C TRP A 121 17.46 -1.35 4.92
N CYS A 122 18.06 -1.07 3.77
CA CYS A 122 17.90 0.23 3.11
C CYS A 122 16.66 0.25 2.22
N GLY A 123 15.89 1.33 2.32
CA GLY A 123 14.68 1.52 1.53
C GLY A 123 14.76 2.74 0.61
N CYS A 124 13.78 2.81 -0.29
CA CYS A 124 13.49 4.01 -1.06
C CYS A 124 12.05 4.43 -0.81
N SER A 125 11.80 5.73 -0.75
CA SER A 125 10.46 6.30 -0.75
C SER A 125 10.24 7.17 -1.99
N PRO A 126 9.02 7.21 -2.55
CA PRO A 126 8.69 8.15 -3.61
C PRO A 126 8.80 9.60 -3.14
N ALA A 127 9.08 10.51 -4.07
CA ALA A 127 9.05 11.93 -3.80
C ALA A 127 7.60 12.44 -3.72
N VAL A 128 7.43 13.55 -3.01
CA VAL A 128 6.20 14.35 -3.08
C VAL A 128 6.15 15.04 -4.45
N PHE A 129 4.97 15.11 -5.08
CA PHE A 129 4.78 15.95 -6.26
C PHE A 129 4.80 17.41 -5.84
N THR A 130 5.68 18.21 -6.46
CA THR A 130 5.87 19.62 -6.09
C THR A 130 6.08 20.52 -7.30
N GLY A 131 5.49 21.71 -7.25
CA GLY A 131 5.69 22.80 -8.19
C GLY A 131 5.08 22.59 -9.59
N PRO A 132 5.23 23.58 -10.47
CA PRO A 132 4.55 23.62 -11.76
C PRO A 132 4.92 22.46 -12.70
N HIS A 133 6.16 21.98 -12.64
CA HIS A 133 6.63 20.90 -13.50
C HIS A 133 5.88 19.58 -13.23
N ASP A 134 5.74 19.22 -11.96
CA ASP A 134 5.04 18.00 -11.55
C ASP A 134 3.53 18.11 -11.82
N LEU A 135 2.94 19.29 -11.59
CA LEU A 135 1.55 19.55 -11.97
C LEU A 135 1.32 19.38 -13.48
N ALA A 136 2.19 19.96 -14.32
CA ALA A 136 2.11 19.80 -15.76
C ALA A 136 2.25 18.34 -16.20
N ARG A 137 3.10 17.55 -15.52
CA ARG A 137 3.19 16.10 -15.75
C ARG A 137 1.89 15.39 -15.38
N LEU A 138 1.29 15.69 -14.24
CA LEU A 138 0.02 15.10 -13.82
C LEU A 138 -1.11 15.40 -14.82
N LEU A 139 -1.25 16.66 -15.23
CA LEU A 139 -2.27 17.08 -16.20
C LEU A 139 -2.08 16.40 -17.56
N ARG A 140 -0.84 16.32 -18.07
CA ARG A 140 -0.55 15.62 -19.34
C ARG A 140 -0.94 14.15 -19.27
N LEU A 141 -0.52 13.44 -18.21
CA LEU A 141 -0.82 12.02 -18.04
C LEU A 141 -2.32 11.77 -17.90
N HIS A 142 -3.05 12.68 -17.25
CA HIS A 142 -4.50 12.61 -17.17
C HIS A 142 -5.18 12.79 -18.55
N SER A 143 -4.80 13.83 -19.30
CA SER A 143 -5.39 14.11 -20.62
C SER A 143 -5.04 13.06 -21.68
N SER A 144 -3.88 12.41 -21.57
CA SER A 144 -3.46 11.32 -22.47
C SER A 144 -4.13 9.98 -22.17
N SER A 145 -4.93 9.89 -21.10
CA SER A 145 -5.68 8.68 -20.79
C SER A 145 -6.77 8.45 -21.85
N PRO A 146 -6.83 7.27 -22.48
CA PRO A 146 -7.86 6.94 -23.49
C PRO A 146 -9.28 7.07 -22.94
N TYR A 147 -9.45 6.92 -21.62
CA TYR A 147 -10.72 7.07 -20.94
C TYR A 147 -11.22 8.53 -20.92
N TYR A 148 -10.31 9.50 -20.83
CA TYR A 148 -10.64 10.92 -20.80
C TYR A 148 -10.57 11.59 -22.19
N ALA A 149 -9.85 10.99 -23.14
CA ALA A 149 -9.73 11.47 -24.52
C ALA A 149 -11.07 11.46 -25.30
N ASN A 150 -12.01 10.57 -24.95
CA ASN A 150 -13.26 10.38 -25.70
C ASN A 150 -14.46 11.21 -25.19
N THR A 151 -14.27 12.13 -24.24
CA THR A 151 -15.37 13.00 -23.79
C THR A 151 -15.69 14.16 -24.76
N MET A 152 -14.99 14.28 -25.90
CA MET A 152 -15.26 15.31 -26.92
C MET A 152 -15.74 14.79 -28.28
N ASP A 153 -15.79 13.48 -28.54
CA ASP A 153 -16.21 12.94 -29.85
C ASP A 153 -17.27 11.84 -29.73
N LEU A 154 -18.54 12.24 -29.61
CA LEU A 154 -19.70 11.34 -29.59
C LEU A 154 -20.15 10.86 -30.99
N ASN A 155 -19.34 11.01 -32.04
CA ASN A 155 -19.73 10.64 -33.42
C ASN A 155 -18.75 9.74 -34.17
N SER A 156 -17.74 9.19 -33.50
CA SER A 156 -16.80 8.27 -34.16
C SER A 156 -17.04 6.84 -33.70
N SER A 157 -17.87 6.11 -34.45
CA SER A 157 -18.07 4.66 -34.36
C SER A 157 -16.83 3.84 -34.77
N SER A 158 -15.62 4.30 -34.40
CA SER A 158 -14.41 3.51 -34.52
C SER A 158 -14.20 2.76 -33.22
N ALA A 159 -14.61 1.50 -33.24
CA ALA A 159 -14.39 0.52 -32.19
C ALA A 159 -12.97 0.62 -31.60
N LEU A 160 -12.93 0.62 -30.27
CA LEU A 160 -11.76 0.40 -29.42
C LEU A 160 -10.75 -0.55 -30.08
N SER A 161 -9.67 -0.01 -30.63
CA SER A 161 -8.49 -0.80 -30.97
C SER A 161 -7.94 -1.38 -29.67
N HIS A 162 -8.11 -2.69 -29.51
CA HIS A 162 -7.77 -3.52 -28.36
C HIS A 162 -6.26 -3.66 -28.11
N THR A 163 -5.55 -2.56 -27.89
CA THR A 163 -4.29 -2.51 -27.13
C THR A 163 -4.02 -1.06 -26.71
N SER A 164 -4.96 -0.43 -26.00
CA SER A 164 -4.62 0.78 -25.26
C SER A 164 -3.45 0.45 -24.32
N ASN A 165 -2.31 1.12 -24.51
CA ASN A 165 -1.11 0.90 -23.71
C ASN A 165 -1.40 1.24 -22.23
N LEU A 166 -1.78 0.22 -21.45
CA LEU A 166 -2.13 0.33 -20.02
C LEU A 166 -0.96 0.86 -19.17
N ASN A 167 0.26 0.90 -19.72
CA ASN A 167 1.42 1.47 -19.06
C ASN A 167 1.30 2.99 -18.86
N ASN A 168 0.40 3.66 -19.59
CA ASN A 168 0.16 5.10 -19.49
C ASN A 168 -1.21 5.44 -18.88
N LEU A 169 -1.97 4.45 -18.42
CA LEU A 169 -3.26 4.67 -17.77
C LEU A 169 -3.08 4.71 -16.25
N PHE A 170 -3.46 5.84 -15.64
CA PHE A 170 -3.40 6.03 -14.20
C PHE A 170 -4.73 6.61 -13.69
N PHE A 171 -5.24 6.05 -12.59
CA PHE A 171 -6.40 6.58 -11.86
C PHE A 171 -6.02 7.16 -10.50
N PHE A 172 -4.87 6.74 -9.96
CA PHE A 172 -4.37 7.18 -8.65
C PHE A 172 -2.93 7.65 -8.79
N ALA A 173 -2.47 8.49 -7.85
CA ALA A 173 -1.08 8.94 -7.80
C ALA A 173 -0.61 9.18 -6.35
N ARG A 174 0.70 9.04 -6.11
CA ARG A 174 1.36 9.41 -4.83
C ARG A 174 2.83 9.83 -5.04
N LYS A 175 3.44 10.60 -4.12
CA LYS A 175 2.89 11.14 -2.87
C LYS A 175 2.45 12.59 -3.05
N PHE A 176 1.42 12.98 -2.29
CA PHE A 176 1.03 14.37 -2.11
C PHE A 176 1.07 14.67 -0.62
N ASP A 177 1.53 15.85 -0.26
CA ASP A 177 1.68 16.29 1.12
C ASP A 177 1.39 17.78 1.21
N SER A 178 0.37 18.14 1.99
CA SER A 178 -0.09 19.52 2.15
C SER A 178 0.90 20.39 2.91
N THR A 179 1.78 19.80 3.73
CA THR A 179 2.86 20.52 4.42
C THR A 179 4.02 20.88 3.49
N VAL A 180 4.15 20.15 2.38
CA VAL A 180 5.22 20.33 1.39
C VAL A 180 4.75 21.23 0.24
N ASP A 181 3.57 20.96 -0.34
CA ASP A 181 3.05 21.76 -1.47
C ASP A 181 1.51 21.72 -1.55
N LEU A 182 0.87 22.55 -0.73
CA LEU A 182 -0.59 22.74 -0.74
C LEU A 182 -1.10 23.33 -2.06
N ALA A 183 -0.34 24.20 -2.69
CA ALA A 183 -0.76 24.89 -3.92
C ALA A 183 -0.90 23.90 -5.08
N LEU A 184 0.08 23.00 -5.26
CA LEU A 184 -0.01 21.93 -6.24
C LEU A 184 -1.20 21.01 -5.94
N LEU A 185 -1.40 20.62 -4.69
CA LEU A 185 -2.52 19.75 -4.31
C LEU A 185 -3.87 20.39 -4.66
N ASN A 186 -4.06 21.66 -4.30
CA ASN A 186 -5.28 22.39 -4.60
C ASN A 186 -5.53 22.49 -6.10
N LEU A 187 -4.49 22.82 -6.88
CA LEU A 187 -4.59 22.89 -8.33
C LEU A 187 -4.87 21.52 -8.96
N ALA A 188 -4.24 20.46 -8.46
CA ALA A 188 -4.50 19.10 -8.91
C ALA A 188 -5.96 18.71 -8.65
N ILE A 189 -6.53 19.02 -7.49
CA ILE A 189 -7.93 18.73 -7.19
C ILE A 189 -8.86 19.51 -8.12
N VAL A 190 -8.68 20.82 -8.24
CA VAL A 190 -9.53 21.65 -9.12
C VAL A 190 -9.46 21.17 -10.57
N ARG A 191 -8.26 20.85 -11.07
CA ARG A 191 -8.07 20.53 -12.50
C ARG A 191 -8.34 19.08 -12.86
N LEU A 192 -8.01 18.13 -12.00
CA LEU A 192 -8.15 16.70 -12.26
C LEU A 192 -9.49 16.16 -11.76
N MET A 193 -9.96 16.63 -10.59
CA MET A 193 -11.22 16.18 -9.99
C MET A 193 -12.41 17.04 -10.39
N LYS A 194 -12.17 18.19 -11.06
CA LYS A 194 -13.20 19.17 -11.47
C LYS A 194 -14.01 19.67 -10.28
N ASP A 195 -13.31 19.97 -9.19
CA ASP A 195 -13.88 20.49 -7.96
C ASP A 195 -13.91 22.03 -7.99
N ASP A 196 -15.08 22.62 -7.74
CA ASP A 196 -15.36 24.07 -7.84
C ASP A 196 -15.03 24.86 -6.55
N ARG A 197 -14.33 24.24 -5.61
CA ARG A 197 -13.83 24.82 -4.34
C ARG A 197 -12.92 26.05 -4.43
N LEU A 198 -12.61 26.55 -5.62
CA LEU A 198 -11.89 27.83 -5.79
C LEU A 198 -12.65 29.03 -5.18
N ASN A 199 -13.97 28.91 -5.03
CA ASN A 199 -14.82 29.97 -4.46
C ASN A 199 -14.92 29.92 -2.94
N ASP A 200 -14.34 28.92 -2.27
CA ASP A 200 -14.31 28.83 -0.81
C ASP A 200 -13.23 29.77 -0.25
N GLU A 201 -13.56 30.66 0.68
CA GLU A 201 -12.60 31.59 1.28
C GLU A 201 -11.41 30.90 1.96
N ASN A 202 -11.59 29.64 2.39
CA ASN A 202 -10.57 28.85 3.07
C ASN A 202 -9.85 27.85 2.15
N TRP A 203 -10.01 27.95 0.82
CA TRP A 203 -9.46 26.95 -0.11
C TRP A 203 -7.93 26.76 -0.01
N SER A 204 -7.21 27.79 0.44
CA SER A 204 -5.76 27.81 0.60
C SER A 204 -5.28 27.56 2.03
N LEU A 205 -6.20 27.30 2.97
CA LEU A 205 -5.88 27.02 4.37
C LEU A 205 -5.67 25.52 4.57
N TYR A 206 -4.57 25.16 5.24
CA TYR A 206 -4.32 23.81 5.72
C TYR A 206 -4.00 23.85 7.21
N LEU A 207 -4.67 22.99 7.99
CA LEU A 207 -4.46 22.84 9.43
C LEU A 207 -4.18 21.37 9.72
N GLU A 208 -3.05 21.11 10.37
CA GLU A 208 -2.67 19.78 10.83
C GLU A 208 -2.61 19.76 12.36
N PRO A 209 -3.48 19.00 13.04
CA PRO A 209 -3.40 18.85 14.48
C PRO A 209 -2.18 18.01 14.85
N VAL A 210 -1.16 18.63 15.43
CA VAL A 210 0.05 17.95 15.95
C VAL A 210 -0.11 17.45 17.39
N TYR A 211 -1.22 17.78 18.03
CA TYR A 211 -1.54 17.39 19.40
C TYR A 211 -3.05 17.24 19.58
N LEU A 212 -3.45 16.18 20.29
CA LEU A 212 -4.82 15.95 20.73
C LEU A 212 -4.75 15.50 22.19
N ASP A 213 -5.41 16.27 23.08
CA ASP A 213 -5.36 16.07 24.53
C ASP A 213 -5.91 14.70 24.98
N PHE A 214 -6.77 14.09 24.16
CA PHE A 214 -7.27 12.73 24.34
C PHE A 214 -6.16 11.72 24.62
N TRP A 215 -5.01 11.83 23.94
CA TRP A 215 -3.91 10.87 24.07
C TRP A 215 -3.17 10.96 25.41
N ASP A 216 -3.16 12.12 26.06
CA ASP A 216 -2.54 12.30 27.39
C ASP A 216 -3.47 11.82 28.52
N ARG A 217 -4.79 11.84 28.30
CA ARG A 217 -5.78 11.35 29.27
C ARG A 217 -5.80 9.82 29.40
N SER A 218 -5.07 9.11 28.54
CA SER A 218 -4.99 7.63 28.50
C SER A 218 -4.42 6.98 29.77
N GLY A 219 -3.80 7.77 30.67
CA GLY A 219 -3.45 7.29 32.01
C GLY A 219 -4.65 6.82 32.85
N ASP A 220 -5.86 7.29 32.54
CA ASP A 220 -7.10 6.97 33.27
C ASP A 220 -7.95 5.86 32.61
N ILE A 221 -7.66 5.54 31.33
CA ILE A 221 -8.40 4.52 30.57
C ILE A 221 -7.94 3.11 30.96
N GLY A 222 -6.67 2.92 31.34
CA GLY A 222 -6.12 1.63 31.74
C GLY A 222 -6.81 0.99 32.94
N LEU A 223 -7.34 1.78 33.88
CA LEU A 223 -8.10 1.28 35.03
C LEU A 223 -9.53 0.86 34.67
N ARG A 224 -10.19 1.58 33.74
CA ARG A 224 -11.58 1.28 33.36
C ARG A 224 -11.68 0.11 32.37
N THR A 225 -10.72 -0.07 31.47
CA THR A 225 -10.69 -1.22 30.55
C THR A 225 -10.28 -2.51 31.27
N ALA A 226 -9.39 -2.45 32.27
CA ALA A 226 -9.09 -3.60 33.13
C ALA A 226 -10.31 -4.07 33.94
N LEU A 227 -11.11 -3.14 34.48
CA LEU A 227 -12.35 -3.47 35.19
C LEU A 227 -13.44 -4.06 34.28
N LEU A 228 -13.57 -3.59 33.04
CA LEU A 228 -14.52 -4.19 32.08
C LEU A 228 -14.06 -5.58 31.60
N ALA A 229 -12.75 -5.79 31.41
CA ALA A 229 -12.19 -7.09 31.04
C ALA A 229 -12.33 -8.13 32.18
N LEU A 230 -12.19 -7.71 33.44
CA LEU A 230 -12.45 -8.56 34.61
C LEU A 230 -13.94 -8.90 34.78
N ALA A 231 -14.84 -7.97 34.43
CA ALA A 231 -16.28 -8.22 34.47
C ALA A 231 -16.76 -9.19 33.36
N LEU A 232 -16.12 -9.17 32.19
CA LEU A 232 -16.46 -10.04 31.06
C LEU A 232 -15.80 -11.43 31.14
N THR A 233 -14.73 -11.58 31.91
CA THR A 233 -14.07 -12.89 32.15
C THR A 233 -14.63 -13.65 33.36
N GLY A 234 -15.59 -13.05 34.09
CA GLY A 234 -16.24 -13.64 35.27
C GLY A 234 -17.44 -14.56 34.98
N LEU A 235 -17.80 -14.79 33.71
CA LEU A 235 -18.94 -15.63 33.32
C LEU A 235 -18.53 -16.68 32.27
N ASP A 236 -17.53 -17.53 32.56
CA ASP A 236 -17.55 -18.90 32.05
C ASP A 236 -16.62 -19.80 32.86
N HIS A 237 -17.18 -20.53 33.83
CA HIS A 237 -16.47 -21.56 34.57
C HIS A 237 -16.69 -22.91 33.87
N SER A 238 -15.87 -23.20 32.86
CA SER A 238 -15.58 -24.59 32.48
C SER A 238 -14.20 -24.69 31.82
N THR A 239 -13.29 -25.25 32.60
CA THR A 239 -11.89 -25.58 32.31
C THR A 239 -11.66 -26.27 30.95
N ARG A 240 -10.67 -25.79 30.18
CA ARG A 240 -9.68 -26.63 29.45
C ARG A 240 -8.50 -25.77 28.94
N ASN A 241 -7.30 -26.26 29.22
CA ASN A 241 -5.99 -25.65 28.99
C ASN A 241 -5.70 -25.29 27.52
N LEU A 242 -5.05 -24.13 27.28
CA LEU A 242 -4.10 -23.85 26.19
C LEU A 242 -3.25 -22.58 26.52
N PRO A 243 -1.97 -22.49 26.09
CA PRO A 243 -1.01 -21.50 26.59
C PRO A 243 -0.87 -20.23 25.73
N SER A 244 -0.40 -19.18 26.41
CA SER A 244 0.42 -18.03 25.97
C SER A 244 -0.09 -17.04 24.92
N SER A 245 -0.13 -15.78 25.38
CA SER A 245 0.20 -14.52 24.68
C SER A 245 -0.54 -14.18 23.38
N HIS A 246 -1.60 -13.39 23.50
CA HIS A 246 -2.17 -12.62 22.40
C HIS A 246 -2.20 -11.13 22.75
N CYS A 247 -1.46 -10.31 21.99
CA CYS A 247 -1.76 -8.90 21.83
C CYS A 247 -3.03 -8.77 21.00
N LEU A 248 -4.07 -8.19 21.58
CA LEU A 248 -5.35 -7.89 20.93
C LEU A 248 -5.22 -6.57 20.16
N THR A 249 -5.47 -6.59 18.84
CA THR A 249 -5.73 -5.39 18.05
C THR A 249 -7.22 -5.32 17.72
N THR A 250 -7.88 -4.27 18.19
CA THR A 250 -9.29 -3.99 17.91
C THR A 250 -9.44 -3.44 16.49
N ALA A 251 -10.19 -4.16 15.65
CA ALA A 251 -10.66 -3.68 14.36
C ALA A 251 -11.93 -2.82 14.55
N ALA A 252 -11.91 -1.58 14.05
CA ALA A 252 -13.11 -0.78 13.87
C ALA A 252 -13.56 -0.84 12.41
N GLN A 253 -14.86 -1.06 12.21
CA GLN A 253 -15.49 -1.36 10.93
C GLN A 253 -16.19 -0.12 10.34
N ALA A 254 -16.14 -0.05 9.01
CA ALA A 254 -17.10 0.54 8.07
C ALA A 254 -17.20 2.08 7.91
N GLY A 255 -16.90 2.53 6.68
CA GLY A 255 -17.40 3.75 6.08
C GLY A 255 -17.00 3.81 4.60
N ARG A 256 -17.98 3.83 3.69
CA ARG A 256 -17.73 4.06 2.25
C ARG A 256 -17.12 5.45 2.07
N SER A 257 -15.83 5.50 1.74
CA SER A 257 -15.13 6.70 1.26
C SER A 257 -13.87 6.22 0.55
N ILE A 258 -13.52 6.90 -0.54
CA ILE A 258 -12.25 6.69 -1.24
C ILE A 258 -11.15 7.07 -0.24
N LEU A 259 -10.40 6.08 0.21
CA LEU A 259 -9.34 6.22 1.20
C LEU A 259 -8.13 6.85 0.50
N LEU A 260 -7.99 8.17 0.58
CA LEU A 260 -6.70 8.82 0.35
C LEU A 260 -5.84 8.56 1.59
N HIS A 261 -4.96 7.56 1.51
CA HIS A 261 -3.94 7.35 2.54
C HIS A 261 -2.92 8.48 2.43
N PHE A 262 -3.02 9.43 3.35
CA PHE A 262 -1.94 10.36 3.66
C PHE A 262 -0.90 9.62 4.50
N VAL A 263 0.35 9.66 4.04
CA VAL A 263 1.57 9.32 4.80
C VAL A 263 2.55 10.43 4.57
#